data_AF-A0A699XB55-F1
#
_entry.id   AF-A0A699XB55-F1
#
_cell.length_a   1.000
_cell.length_b   1.000
_cell.length_c   1.000
_cell.angle_alpha   90.00
_cell.angle_beta   90.00
_cell.angle_gamma   90.00
#
_symmetry.space_group_name_H-M   'P 1'
#
loop_
_entity.id
_entity.type
_entity.pdbx_description
1 polymer ?
#
loop_
_entity_poly.entity_id
_entity_poly.type
_entity_poly.pdbx_seq_one_letter_code
_entity_poly.pdbx_strand_id
1 'polypeptide(L)'
;MGVSGGEEGALNGPSLMPGGTQSSYEYLSPIFNKIAAQVDDGPCVTYIGPGGSGHYVKMVHNGIEYGDMQLIAEAYDLLKNAA
;
A
#
# COMPACT_ATOMS: atom_id res chain seq x y z
N MET A 1 -1.16 -1.49 -11.39
CA MET A 1 -0.53 -0.89 -10.20
C MET A 1 -1.34 -1.25 -8.96
N GLY A 2 -0.71 -1.31 -7.79
CA GLY A 2 -1.41 -1.37 -6.51
C GLY A 2 -1.87 0.01 -6.01
N VAL A 3 -2.99 0.04 -5.31
CA VAL A 3 -3.52 1.23 -4.60
C VAL A 3 -4.03 0.78 -3.25
N SER A 4 -3.67 1.45 -2.15
CA SER A 4 -4.16 1.14 -0.80
C SER A 4 -4.45 2.42 0.02
N GLY A 5 -5.35 2.30 1.01
CA GLY A 5 -5.81 3.41 1.85
C GLY A 5 -7.33 3.52 2.02
N GLY A 6 -8.11 2.64 1.39
CA GLY A 6 -9.58 2.72 1.40
C GLY A 6 -10.12 3.98 0.70
N GLU A 7 -11.38 4.29 0.93
CA GLU A 7 -12.04 5.45 0.31
C GLU A 7 -11.41 6.78 0.76
N GLU A 8 -11.17 6.92 2.06
CA GLU A 8 -10.58 8.14 2.64
C GLU A 8 -9.14 8.34 2.18
N GLY A 9 -8.33 7.29 2.16
CA GLY A 9 -6.98 7.34 1.63
C GLY A 9 -6.99 7.66 0.13
N ALA A 10 -7.91 7.12 -0.65
CA ALA A 10 -8.01 7.46 -2.06
C ALA A 10 -8.32 8.96 -2.30
N LEU A 11 -9.08 9.61 -1.40
CA LEU A 11 -9.40 11.03 -1.48
C LEU A 11 -8.24 11.92 -1.03
N ASN A 12 -7.59 11.58 0.08
CA ASN A 12 -6.64 12.46 0.78
C ASN A 12 -5.17 12.16 0.46
N GLY A 13 -4.87 10.96 -0.01
CA GLY A 13 -3.53 10.51 -0.36
C GLY A 13 -3.34 9.01 -0.12
N PRO A 14 -3.41 8.15 -1.17
CA PRO A 14 -3.23 6.72 -1.00
C PRO A 14 -1.75 6.33 -1.09
N SER A 15 -1.44 5.08 -0.73
CA SER A 15 -0.19 4.44 -1.15
C SER A 15 -0.34 3.90 -2.58
N LEU A 16 0.64 4.20 -3.44
CA LEU A 16 0.64 3.78 -4.85
C LEU A 16 1.84 2.89 -5.16
N MET A 17 1.59 1.79 -5.85
CA MET A 17 2.59 0.77 -6.17
C MET A 17 2.62 0.52 -7.69
N PRO A 18 3.14 1.46 -8.50
CA PRO A 18 3.24 1.30 -9.94
C PRO A 18 4.28 0.23 -10.32
N GLY A 19 3.86 -0.67 -11.20
CA GLY A 19 4.74 -1.58 -11.94
C GLY A 19 4.36 -1.56 -13.41
N GLY A 20 5.23 -2.07 -14.27
CA GLY A 20 5.05 -2.05 -15.72
C GLY A 20 6.27 -1.47 -16.43
N THR A 21 6.07 -0.80 -17.55
CA THR A 21 7.13 -0.15 -18.32
C THR A 21 7.69 1.08 -17.58
N GLN A 22 9.01 1.17 -17.52
CA GLN A 22 9.71 2.30 -16.89
C GLN A 22 9.29 3.65 -17.51
N SER A 23 9.18 3.72 -18.84
CA SER A 23 8.77 4.94 -19.55
C SER A 23 7.37 5.42 -19.19
N SER A 24 6.44 4.49 -18.94
CA SER A 24 5.08 4.84 -18.51
C SER A 24 5.06 5.35 -17.08
N TYR A 25 5.89 4.79 -16.20
CA TYR A 25 6.07 5.34 -14.85
C TYR A 25 6.65 6.75 -14.91
N GLU A 26 7.72 6.99 -15.65
CA GLU A 26 8.34 8.31 -15.77
C GLU A 26 7.35 9.38 -16.25
N TYR A 27 6.50 9.04 -17.22
CA TYR A 27 5.45 9.93 -17.71
C TYR A 27 4.38 10.25 -16.64
N LEU A 28 3.98 9.26 -15.84
CA LEU A 28 2.91 9.40 -14.83
C LEU A 28 3.41 9.84 -13.45
N SER A 29 4.70 9.70 -13.18
CA SER A 29 5.36 9.97 -11.90
C SER A 29 5.02 11.36 -11.32
N PRO A 30 4.96 12.45 -12.12
CA PRO A 30 4.59 13.76 -11.58
C PRO A 30 3.16 13.81 -10.98
N ILE A 31 2.23 13.03 -11.53
CA ILE A 31 0.85 12.94 -11.00
C ILE A 31 0.86 12.05 -9.76
N PHE A 32 1.47 10.87 -9.85
CA PHE A 32 1.52 9.92 -8.74
C PHE A 32 2.17 10.51 -7.48
N ASN A 33 3.29 11.22 -7.63
CA ASN A 33 3.95 11.87 -6.49
C ASN A 33 3.07 12.92 -5.81
N LYS A 34 2.22 13.64 -6.57
CA LYS A 34 1.35 14.69 -6.01
C LYS A 34 0.12 14.13 -5.31
N ILE A 35 -0.42 13.02 -5.79
CA ILE A 35 -1.65 12.45 -5.24
C ILE A 35 -1.38 11.42 -4.14
N ALA A 36 -0.18 10.85 -4.06
CA ALA A 36 0.16 9.89 -3.01
C ALA A 36 0.19 10.55 -1.62
N ALA A 37 0.04 9.75 -0.56
CA ALA A 37 0.31 10.19 0.80
C ALA A 37 1.73 10.77 0.91
N GLN A 38 1.90 11.85 1.68
CA GLN A 38 3.19 12.49 1.91
C GLN A 38 3.65 12.22 3.34
N VAL A 39 4.90 11.80 3.48
CA VAL A 39 5.59 11.55 4.75
C VAL A 39 6.96 12.25 4.74
N ASP A 40 7.63 12.35 5.89
CA ASP A 40 8.89 13.10 6.01
C ASP A 40 10.01 12.58 5.10
N ASP A 41 9.99 11.29 4.76
CA ASP A 41 10.92 10.63 3.84
C ASP A 41 10.48 10.68 2.35
N GLY A 42 9.31 11.25 2.05
CA GLY A 42 8.84 11.51 0.69
C GLY A 42 7.40 11.06 0.41
N PRO A 43 6.98 11.02 -0.87
CA PRO A 43 5.66 10.51 -1.23
C PRO A 43 5.63 8.97 -1.14
N CYS A 44 4.51 8.39 -0.70
CA CYS A 44 4.27 6.95 -0.61
C CYS A 44 4.03 6.29 -1.99
N VAL A 45 4.98 6.49 -2.90
CA VAL A 45 4.98 5.91 -4.25
C VAL A 45 6.40 5.74 -4.76
N THR A 46 6.66 4.60 -5.41
CA THR A 46 7.90 4.38 -6.14
C THR A 46 7.68 3.40 -7.28
N TYR A 47 8.55 3.41 -8.29
CA TYR A 47 8.54 2.38 -9.32
C TYR A 47 8.96 1.05 -8.71
N ILE A 48 8.03 0.10 -8.67
CA ILE A 48 8.26 -1.20 -8.04
C ILE A 48 9.07 -2.13 -8.95
N GLY A 49 8.84 -2.07 -10.26
CA GLY A 49 9.51 -2.95 -11.22
C GLY A 49 8.69 -3.30 -12.45
N PRO A 50 9.22 -4.20 -13.31
CA PRO A 50 8.61 -4.54 -14.58
C PRO A 50 7.32 -5.35 -14.44
N GLY A 51 6.47 -5.31 -15.46
CA GLY A 51 5.27 -6.15 -15.55
C GLY A 51 4.34 -6.03 -14.34
N GLY A 52 4.04 -7.17 -13.71
CA GLY A 52 3.07 -7.27 -12.61
C GLY A 52 3.58 -6.86 -11.22
N SER A 53 4.84 -6.42 -11.06
CA SER A 53 5.46 -6.24 -9.74
C SER A 53 4.67 -5.35 -8.78
N GLY A 54 4.06 -4.27 -9.28
CA GLY A 54 3.21 -3.39 -8.47
C GLY A 54 1.94 -4.06 -7.92
N HIS A 55 1.33 -4.96 -8.70
CA HIS A 55 0.20 -5.77 -8.22
C HIS A 55 0.66 -6.85 -7.26
N TYR A 56 1.84 -7.43 -7.48
CA TYR A 56 2.41 -8.43 -6.57
C TYR A 56 2.70 -7.83 -5.19
N VAL A 57 3.34 -6.66 -5.12
CA VAL A 57 3.56 -5.97 -3.84
C VAL A 57 2.23 -5.65 -3.15
N LYS A 58 1.20 -5.24 -3.90
CA LYS A 58 -0.14 -5.03 -3.32
C LYS A 58 -0.77 -6.31 -2.77
N MET A 59 -0.60 -7.43 -3.46
CA MET A 59 -1.05 -8.73 -2.96
C MET A 59 -0.35 -9.10 -1.65
N VAL A 60 0.97 -8.89 -1.54
CA VAL A 60 1.73 -9.14 -0.30
C VAL A 60 1.31 -8.19 0.82
N HIS A 61 1.08 -6.91 0.52
CA HIS A 61 0.55 -5.93 1.47
C HIS A 61 -0.78 -6.41 2.10
N ASN A 62 -1.71 -6.91 1.28
CA ASN A 62 -2.95 -7.50 1.80
C ASN A 62 -2.69 -8.77 2.64
N GLY A 63 -1.70 -9.58 2.27
CA GLY A 63 -1.30 -10.73 3.08
C GLY A 63 -0.80 -10.34 4.47
N ILE A 64 0.00 -9.27 4.56
CA ILE A 64 0.47 -8.70 5.83
C ILE A 64 -0.71 -8.13 6.63
N GLU A 65 -1.61 -7.37 5.99
CA GLU A 65 -2.83 -6.82 6.61
C GLU A 65 -3.65 -7.90 7.33
N TYR A 66 -3.86 -9.05 6.67
CA TYR A 66 -4.58 -10.17 7.27
C TYR A 66 -3.85 -10.76 8.48
N GLY A 67 -2.52 -10.85 8.42
CA GLY A 67 -1.70 -11.31 9.55
C GLY A 67 -1.82 -10.38 10.75
N ASP A 68 -1.69 -9.07 10.52
CA ASP A 68 -1.79 -8.06 11.59
C ASP A 68 -3.16 -8.06 12.26
N MET A 69 -4.23 -8.13 11.46
CA MET A 69 -5.60 -8.23 11.98
C MET A 69 -5.80 -9.47 12.85
N GLN A 70 -5.28 -10.63 12.41
CA GLN A 70 -5.41 -11.88 13.15
C GLN A 70 -4.61 -11.85 14.46
N LEU A 71 -3.38 -11.31 14.44
CA LEU A 71 -2.56 -11.17 15.65
C LEU A 71 -3.25 -10.30 16.72
N ILE A 72 -3.84 -9.18 16.29
CA ILE A 72 -4.60 -8.31 17.21
C ILE A 72 -5.84 -9.03 17.75
N ALA A 73 -6.56 -9.77 16.91
CA ALA A 73 -7.74 -10.53 17.33
C ALA A 73 -7.41 -11.62 18.36
N GLU A 74 -6.31 -12.36 18.16
CA GLU A 74 -5.85 -13.37 19.12
C GLU A 74 -5.39 -12.76 20.44
N ALA A 75 -4.65 -11.65 20.41
CA ALA A 75 -4.28 -10.93 21.62
C ALA A 75 -5.51 -10.45 22.41
N TYR A 76 -6.53 -9.93 21.71
CA TYR A 76 -7.81 -9.58 22.32
C TYR A 76 -8.52 -10.79 22.93
N ASP A 77 -8.58 -11.92 22.23
CA ASP A 77 -9.23 -13.14 22.70
C ASP A 77 -8.61 -13.64 24.00
N LEU A 78 -7.27 -13.67 24.07
CA LEU A 78 -6.53 -14.02 25.27
C LEU A 78 -6.87 -13.10 26.45
N LEU A 79 -6.87 -11.78 26.23
CA LEU A 79 -7.18 -10.81 27.30
C LEU A 79 -8.64 -10.87 27.76
N LYS A 80 -9.57 -11.26 26.90
CA LYS A 80 -10.99 -11.31 27.22
C LYS A 80 -11.42 -12.61 27.88
N ASN A 81 -10.87 -13.74 27.44
CA ASN A 81 -11.38 -15.06 27.78
C ASN A 81 -10.43 -15.88 28.66
N ALA A 82 -9.14 -15.54 28.72
CA ALA A 82 -8.15 -16.26 29.55
C ALA A 82 -7.74 -15.50 30.83
N ALA A 83 -8.19 -14.25 30.99
CA ALA A 83 -7.98 -13.43 32.19
C ALA A 83 -9.14 -13.52 33.18
#